data_AF-A0ABD3VAR8-F1
#
_entry.id   AF-A0ABD3VAR8-F1
#
_cell.length_a   1.000
_cell.length_b   1.000
_cell.length_c   1.000
_cell.angle_alpha   90.00
_cell.angle_beta   90.00
_cell.angle_gamma   90.00
#
_symmetry.space_group_name_H-M   'P 1'
#
loop_
_entity.id
_entity.type
_entity.pdbx_description
1 polymer ?
#
loop_
_entity_poly.entity_id
_entity_poly.type
_entity_poly.pdbx_seq_one_letter_code
_entity_poly.pdbx_strand_id
1 'polypeptide(L)'
;MQWPAGDYAMLKPSSGCPVNVAENWREGYRKEYGKGTYNYSTPLDLFGEFTEEYMKFFFCVHKSVKNSSLIPRYQTYWEPGRYCIIRSNGTCPNGFKSGYAQMDDSDNKVNLLQNGGILPDGYFANDTGLYFCCRDDGLVTNDIVMPRKNPFVLYMVTGETKCQAVKGMTSSIQYLVFNDDKSGNRVITNGTLPTIKIENNNTMLFLCHYKPVECEITGCTDKDGEDVPPSSEHTKNCVTKNNVQYTVHFLTVAGCSVESKCKMVGEEWSVLRAEGCVRQVCQMQIVNNTEKFLVKDISQDCTWMDSCKAVNSTWKHGCITYRCDLSAGTDHYKLIVQPTEFGCSDGDKCYKVGEKIARNCYEVVCKLSENKTTVYFDILQEGCKWNGKCKSADVAWSEDCLSRKCVVVVNETHVQRQVMSTVEGCQTVGSSDCHAIDSNWTETQNNSCTRLTCTQNGQALRTKVLERLCQDYEKKCHPVGASGFQAEIQGTVRTNCSCLARESGVMVQCPG
;
A
#
# COMPACT_ATOMS: atom_id res chain seq x y z
N MET A 1 -3.71 18.64 -1.75
CA MET A 1 -2.89 19.56 -0.93
C MET A 1 -3.79 20.66 -0.41
N GLN A 2 -3.82 20.89 0.91
CA GLN A 2 -4.58 21.95 1.58
C GLN A 2 -3.71 23.20 1.78
N TRP A 3 -4.36 24.35 1.98
CA TRP A 3 -3.66 25.59 2.30
C TRP A 3 -3.09 25.58 3.72
N PRO A 4 -1.97 26.30 3.97
CA PRO A 4 -1.38 26.35 5.30
C PRO A 4 -2.34 26.86 6.36
N ALA A 5 -2.23 26.33 7.58
CA ALA A 5 -3.11 26.71 8.68
C ALA A 5 -2.96 28.19 9.08
N GLY A 6 -4.08 28.78 9.50
CA GLY A 6 -4.15 30.16 9.99
C GLY A 6 -5.25 30.97 9.30
N ASP A 7 -5.58 32.11 9.90
CA ASP A 7 -6.47 33.10 9.32
C ASP A 7 -5.63 34.15 8.59
N TYR A 8 -5.89 34.35 7.31
CA TYR A 8 -5.17 35.31 6.47
C TYR A 8 -6.00 35.64 5.23
N ALA A 9 -5.56 36.63 4.46
CA ALA A 9 -6.14 36.94 3.16
C ALA A 9 -5.08 37.19 2.10
N MET A 10 -5.53 37.08 0.85
CA MET A 10 -4.75 37.41 -0.35
C MET A 10 -5.64 38.21 -1.30
N LEU A 11 -5.03 38.91 -2.26
CA LEU A 11 -5.79 39.47 -3.38
C LEU A 11 -6.35 38.33 -4.23
N LYS A 12 -7.56 38.54 -4.75
CA LYS A 12 -8.25 37.59 -5.61
C LYS A 12 -7.63 37.61 -7.01
N PRO A 13 -7.06 36.49 -7.49
CA PRO A 13 -6.62 36.36 -8.87
C PRO A 13 -7.79 36.44 -9.84
N SER A 14 -7.53 36.76 -11.10
CA SER A 14 -8.55 36.76 -12.17
C SER A 14 -9.26 35.41 -12.32
N SER A 15 -8.60 34.30 -11.97
CA SER A 15 -9.17 32.95 -11.94
C SER A 15 -10.14 32.68 -10.79
N GLY A 16 -10.27 33.61 -9.83
CA GLY A 16 -11.10 33.45 -8.63
C GLY A 16 -10.33 32.97 -7.40
N CYS A 17 -11.04 32.85 -6.27
CA CYS A 17 -10.45 32.36 -5.02
C CYS A 17 -10.14 30.86 -5.10
N PRO A 18 -9.15 30.37 -4.33
CA PRO A 18 -8.83 28.95 -4.29
C PRO A 18 -10.06 28.12 -3.91
N VAL A 19 -10.35 27.07 -4.69
CA VAL A 19 -11.47 26.16 -4.44
C VAL A 19 -10.96 24.87 -3.82
N ASN A 20 -11.30 24.64 -2.54
CA ASN A 20 -11.05 23.37 -1.84
C ASN A 20 -12.27 22.99 -0.99
N VAL A 21 -12.73 21.74 -1.11
CA VAL A 21 -13.96 21.22 -0.47
C VAL A 21 -13.87 21.23 1.06
N ALA A 22 -12.66 21.24 1.63
CA ALA A 22 -12.42 21.23 3.07
C ALA A 22 -12.26 22.62 3.71
N GLU A 23 -12.11 23.69 2.91
CA GLU A 23 -11.79 25.04 3.39
C GLU A 23 -12.85 26.05 2.97
N ASN A 24 -13.23 26.94 3.88
CA ASN A 24 -14.18 28.00 3.61
C ASN A 24 -13.46 29.31 3.28
N TRP A 25 -13.17 29.53 2.00
CA TRP A 25 -12.75 30.82 1.49
C TRP A 25 -13.93 31.78 1.41
N ARG A 26 -13.76 33.00 1.92
CA ARG A 26 -14.77 34.06 1.86
C ARG A 26 -14.24 35.22 1.05
N GLU A 27 -15.15 35.93 0.40
CA GLU A 27 -14.79 37.05 -0.46
C GLU A 27 -15.21 38.38 0.15
N GLY A 28 -14.41 39.39 -0.13
CA GLY A 28 -14.73 40.80 0.11
C GLY A 28 -14.04 41.68 -0.91
N TYR A 29 -14.31 42.97 -0.88
CA TYR A 29 -13.69 43.92 -1.78
C TYR A 29 -13.49 45.27 -1.12
N ARG A 30 -12.49 46.00 -1.61
CA ARG A 30 -12.26 47.42 -1.35
C ARG A 30 -12.29 48.16 -2.69
N LYS A 31 -13.02 49.25 -2.72
CA LYS A 31 -13.05 50.24 -3.79
C LYS A 31 -12.43 51.52 -3.27
N GLU A 32 -11.34 51.94 -3.90
CA GLU A 32 -10.56 53.12 -3.54
C GLU A 32 -10.61 54.15 -4.66
N TYR A 33 -10.72 55.44 -4.32
CA TYR A 33 -10.79 56.54 -5.27
C TYR A 33 -9.49 57.35 -5.31
N GLY A 34 -9.08 57.74 -6.51
CA GLY A 34 -7.79 58.41 -6.71
C GLY A 34 -8.01 59.78 -7.31
N LYS A 35 -7.05 60.70 -7.11
CA LYS A 35 -7.03 61.99 -7.80
C LYS A 35 -6.12 61.95 -9.04
N GLY A 36 -6.33 60.98 -9.93
CA GLY A 36 -5.62 60.87 -11.23
C GLY A 36 -5.55 59.43 -11.76
N THR A 37 -4.96 59.25 -12.94
CA THR A 37 -4.87 57.97 -13.67
C THR A 37 -4.17 56.88 -12.84
N TYR A 38 -4.92 55.88 -12.37
CA TYR A 38 -4.35 54.68 -11.78
C TYR A 38 -3.49 53.95 -12.82
N ASN A 39 -2.27 53.60 -12.41
CA ASN A 39 -1.36 52.81 -13.22
C ASN A 39 -1.20 51.43 -12.55
N TYR A 40 -0.98 50.40 -13.34
CA TYR A 40 -0.76 49.05 -12.86
C TYR A 40 0.11 48.32 -13.86
N SER A 41 0.72 47.21 -13.45
CA SER A 41 1.49 46.40 -14.39
C SER A 41 0.60 45.86 -15.49
N THR A 42 1.05 45.87 -16.74
CA THR A 42 0.39 45.16 -17.84
C THR A 42 1.23 43.94 -18.21
N PRO A 43 0.75 42.69 -17.99
CA PRO A 43 -0.58 42.31 -17.51
C PRO A 43 -0.77 42.47 -15.98
N LEU A 44 -2.04 42.61 -15.55
CA LEU A 44 -2.47 42.51 -14.16
C LEU A 44 -3.47 41.35 -14.04
N ASP A 45 -3.06 40.27 -13.37
CA ASP A 45 -3.85 39.03 -13.26
C ASP A 45 -4.73 39.01 -12.00
N LEU A 46 -5.33 40.14 -11.65
CA LEU A 46 -6.22 40.30 -10.50
C LEU A 46 -7.68 40.43 -10.92
N PHE A 47 -8.58 39.88 -10.11
CA PHE A 47 -10.01 40.12 -10.26
C PHE A 47 -10.38 41.48 -9.65
N GLY A 48 -10.94 42.37 -10.47
CA GLY A 48 -11.30 43.72 -10.05
C GLY A 48 -11.73 44.62 -11.19
N GLU A 49 -12.01 45.88 -10.83
CA GLU A 49 -12.30 46.97 -11.77
C GLU A 49 -11.19 48.03 -11.57
N PHE A 50 -10.34 48.23 -12.57
CA PHE A 50 -9.20 49.15 -12.52
C PHE A 50 -9.43 50.23 -13.56
N THR A 51 -9.78 51.43 -13.10
CA THR A 51 -10.14 52.57 -13.95
C THR A 51 -9.27 53.78 -13.61
N GLU A 52 -9.32 54.84 -14.42
CA GLU A 52 -8.62 56.07 -14.10
C GLU A 52 -9.16 56.79 -12.84
N GLU A 53 -10.40 56.50 -12.41
CA GLU A 53 -11.03 57.18 -11.27
C GLU A 53 -10.97 56.38 -9.96
N TYR A 54 -10.96 55.06 -10.07
CA TYR A 54 -11.00 54.17 -8.91
C TYR A 54 -10.39 52.81 -9.23
N MET A 55 -9.93 52.16 -8.17
CA MET A 55 -9.53 50.77 -8.17
C MET A 55 -10.42 49.97 -7.23
N LYS A 56 -11.05 48.92 -7.74
CA LYS A 56 -11.83 47.96 -6.95
C LYS A 56 -11.15 46.60 -7.02
N PHE A 57 -10.56 46.19 -5.91
CA PHE A 57 -9.86 44.92 -5.80
C PHE A 57 -10.54 44.02 -4.77
N PHE A 58 -10.48 42.72 -5.03
CA PHE A 58 -11.15 41.71 -4.23
C PHE A 58 -10.15 40.91 -3.39
N PHE A 59 -10.63 40.39 -2.27
CA PHE A 59 -9.87 39.56 -1.35
C PHE A 59 -10.43 38.14 -1.31
N CYS A 60 -9.52 37.18 -1.16
CA CYS A 60 -9.81 35.84 -0.73
C CYS A 60 -9.38 35.72 0.74
N VAL A 61 -10.35 35.63 1.65
CA VAL A 61 -10.13 35.51 3.10
C VAL A 61 -10.25 34.05 3.52
N HIS A 62 -9.13 33.47 3.93
CA HIS A 62 -9.05 32.12 4.45
C HIS A 62 -9.43 32.12 5.93
N LYS A 63 -10.35 31.22 6.31
CA LYS A 63 -10.67 30.94 7.71
C LYS A 63 -10.23 29.53 8.07
N SER A 64 -9.47 29.41 9.14
CA SER A 64 -8.91 28.13 9.58
C SER A 64 -10.01 27.08 9.82
N VAL A 65 -9.73 25.84 9.40
CA VAL A 65 -10.62 24.70 9.59
C VAL A 65 -10.59 24.30 11.07
N LYS A 66 -11.76 24.29 11.73
CA LYS A 66 -11.88 24.04 13.19
C LYS A 66 -11.35 22.67 13.66
N ASN A 67 -11.08 21.72 12.77
CA ASN A 67 -10.58 20.39 13.12
C ASN A 67 -9.23 20.12 12.44
N SER A 68 -8.15 20.55 13.11
CA SER A 68 -6.76 20.39 12.67
C SER A 68 -6.30 18.93 12.49
N SER A 69 -7.09 17.96 12.98
CA SER A 69 -6.83 16.51 12.85
C SER A 69 -6.97 16.00 11.41
N LEU A 70 -7.54 16.79 10.50
CA LEU A 70 -7.75 16.46 9.09
C LEU A 70 -6.68 17.02 8.15
N ILE A 71 -5.70 17.76 8.68
CA ILE A 71 -4.62 18.40 7.90
C ILE A 71 -3.32 17.60 8.10
N PRO A 72 -2.71 17.03 7.05
CA PRO A 72 -1.41 16.36 7.17
C PRO A 72 -0.36 17.31 7.78
N ARG A 73 0.48 16.82 8.72
CA ARG A 73 1.41 17.67 9.50
C ARG A 73 2.28 18.61 8.65
N TYR A 74 2.71 18.18 7.47
CA TYR A 74 3.54 18.99 6.57
C TYR A 74 2.77 20.15 5.89
N GLN A 75 1.44 20.18 5.97
CA GLN A 75 0.57 21.27 5.50
C GLN A 75 0.07 22.15 6.66
N THR A 76 0.54 21.92 7.89
CA THR A 76 0.10 22.68 9.08
C THR A 76 0.86 23.99 9.32
N TYR A 77 1.92 24.26 8.56
CA TYR A 77 2.75 25.45 8.75
C TYR A 77 3.18 26.07 7.44
N TRP A 78 3.41 27.38 7.47
CA TRP A 78 4.02 28.12 6.38
C TRP A 78 5.53 27.90 6.39
N GLU A 79 6.10 27.56 5.24
CA GLU A 79 7.54 27.34 5.13
C GLU A 79 8.33 28.65 5.20
N PRO A 80 9.55 28.63 5.76
CA PRO A 80 10.46 29.78 5.74
C PRO A 80 10.71 30.30 4.33
N GLY A 81 10.70 31.63 4.18
CA GLY A 81 10.85 32.26 2.87
C GLY A 81 10.86 33.79 2.94
N ARG A 82 10.63 34.41 1.78
CA ARG A 82 10.68 35.86 1.55
C ARG A 82 9.39 36.33 0.86
N TYR A 83 8.28 36.40 1.59
CA TYR A 83 6.96 36.73 1.04
C TYR A 83 6.01 37.26 2.12
N CYS A 84 4.95 37.97 1.72
CA CYS A 84 3.91 38.43 2.63
C CYS A 84 2.50 38.06 2.18
N ILE A 85 1.60 38.01 3.16
CA ILE A 85 0.14 37.85 3.02
C ILE A 85 -0.56 38.95 3.81
N ILE A 86 -1.87 39.13 3.62
CA ILE A 86 -2.67 40.10 4.37
C ILE A 86 -3.15 39.42 5.66
N ARG A 87 -3.03 40.12 6.79
CA ARG A 87 -3.46 39.62 8.09
C ARG A 87 -4.98 39.51 8.15
N SER A 88 -5.48 38.49 8.86
CA SER A 88 -6.89 38.39 9.19
C SER A 88 -7.03 37.86 10.62
N ASN A 89 -8.08 38.30 11.32
CA ASN A 89 -8.41 37.84 12.67
C ASN A 89 -7.39 38.27 13.75
N GLY A 90 -6.80 39.46 13.60
CA GLY A 90 -6.05 40.17 14.63
C GLY A 90 -4.60 39.74 14.84
N THR A 91 -4.19 38.57 14.36
CA THR A 91 -2.85 38.01 14.59
C THR A 91 -2.26 37.38 13.33
N CYS A 92 -0.94 37.38 13.21
CA CYS A 92 -0.26 36.73 12.09
C CYS A 92 -0.12 35.22 12.32
N PRO A 93 -0.18 34.40 11.25
CA PRO A 93 0.17 32.99 11.34
C PRO A 93 1.60 32.79 11.89
N ASN A 94 1.85 31.62 12.48
CA ASN A 94 3.15 31.29 13.08
C ASN A 94 4.32 31.52 12.10
N GLY A 95 5.36 32.17 12.60
CA GLY A 95 6.57 32.49 11.83
C GLY A 95 6.53 33.84 11.08
N PHE A 96 5.36 34.46 10.93
CA PHE A 96 5.26 35.77 10.28
C PHE A 96 5.44 36.92 11.27
N LYS A 97 6.03 38.01 10.77
CA LYS A 97 6.11 39.31 11.45
C LYS A 97 5.02 40.23 10.92
N SER A 98 4.39 40.99 11.80
CA SER A 98 3.33 41.93 11.41
C SER A 98 3.91 43.21 10.84
N GLY A 99 3.21 43.78 9.86
CA GLY A 99 3.39 45.15 9.41
C GLY A 99 2.04 45.80 9.09
N TYR A 100 2.07 47.11 8.86
CA TYR A 100 0.92 47.92 8.48
C TYR A 100 1.34 48.94 7.42
N ALA A 101 0.57 49.05 6.34
CA ALA A 101 0.69 50.14 5.38
C ALA A 101 -0.69 50.77 5.15
N GLN A 102 -0.74 52.09 5.15
CA GLN A 102 -1.93 52.87 4.82
C GLN A 102 -1.66 53.74 3.61
N MET A 103 -2.52 53.64 2.61
CA MET A 103 -2.56 54.48 1.41
C MET A 103 -3.71 55.47 1.54
N ASP A 104 -3.47 56.70 1.12
CA ASP A 104 -4.36 57.85 1.29
C ASP A 104 -5.36 57.91 0.13
N ASP A 105 -6.65 57.74 0.41
CA ASP A 105 -7.72 57.77 -0.60
C ASP A 105 -8.15 59.23 -0.84
N SER A 106 -8.84 59.50 -1.94
CA SER A 106 -9.45 60.79 -2.18
C SER A 106 -10.62 61.06 -1.20
N ASP A 107 -10.37 61.93 -0.23
CA ASP A 107 -11.31 62.42 0.79
C ASP A 107 -12.64 63.00 0.23
N ASN A 108 -12.73 63.27 -1.07
CA ASN A 108 -13.89 63.93 -1.68
C ASN A 108 -15.10 63.00 -1.93
N LYS A 109 -15.02 61.68 -1.63
CA LYS A 109 -16.08 60.70 -1.96
C LYS A 109 -16.56 59.80 -0.80
N VAL A 110 -16.54 60.32 0.44
CA VAL A 110 -16.89 59.63 1.71
C VAL A 110 -18.29 58.98 1.76
N ASN A 111 -19.22 59.35 0.86
CA ASN A 111 -20.61 58.87 0.88
C ASN A 111 -20.90 57.63 -0.01
N LEU A 112 -19.88 56.99 -0.58
CA LEU A 112 -20.06 55.80 -1.44
C LEU A 112 -19.77 54.50 -0.67
N LEU A 113 -20.52 53.44 -0.96
CA LEU A 113 -20.19 52.09 -0.47
C LEU A 113 -18.87 51.66 -1.08
N GLN A 114 -17.85 51.77 -0.24
CA GLN A 114 -16.45 51.73 -0.61
C GLN A 114 -15.82 50.37 -0.30
N ASN A 115 -16.56 49.47 0.35
CA ASN A 115 -16.15 48.11 0.65
C ASN A 115 -17.39 47.20 0.79
N GLY A 116 -17.17 45.88 0.81
CA GLY A 116 -18.24 44.91 1.06
C GLY A 116 -17.72 43.48 1.21
N GLY A 117 -18.57 42.59 1.72
CA GLY A 117 -18.22 41.20 2.01
C GLY A 117 -17.37 41.03 3.27
N ILE A 118 -16.49 40.02 3.30
CA ILE A 118 -15.57 39.77 4.42
C ILE A 118 -14.21 40.39 4.09
N LEU A 119 -13.77 41.33 4.94
CA LEU A 119 -12.51 42.03 4.77
C LEU A 119 -11.40 41.43 5.65
N PRO A 120 -10.13 41.55 5.23
CA PRO A 120 -8.99 41.29 6.11
C PRO A 120 -8.87 42.37 7.20
N ASP A 121 -7.86 42.23 8.07
CA ASP A 121 -7.55 43.27 9.04
C ASP A 121 -7.06 44.53 8.31
N GLY A 122 -7.69 45.66 8.60
CA GLY A 122 -7.35 46.91 7.94
C GLY A 122 -8.15 48.10 8.45
N TYR A 123 -7.85 49.25 7.85
CA TYR A 123 -8.64 50.47 7.96
C TYR A 123 -9.30 50.70 6.60
N PHE A 124 -10.63 50.74 6.57
CA PHE A 124 -11.41 50.84 5.33
C PHE A 124 -12.49 51.92 5.44
N ALA A 125 -12.21 52.96 6.22
CA ALA A 125 -13.09 54.13 6.31
C ALA A 125 -12.74 55.08 5.17
N ASN A 126 -12.10 56.22 5.45
CA ASN A 126 -11.70 57.16 4.42
C ASN A 126 -10.53 56.59 3.60
N ASP A 127 -9.52 56.04 4.27
CA ASP A 127 -8.29 55.54 3.64
C ASP A 127 -8.28 54.02 3.46
N THR A 128 -7.28 53.52 2.74
CA THR A 128 -7.02 52.08 2.62
C THR A 128 -5.79 51.69 3.44
N GLY A 129 -6.02 51.19 4.66
CA GLY A 129 -5.00 50.57 5.50
C GLY A 129 -5.06 49.05 5.48
N LEU A 130 -3.93 48.38 5.27
CA LEU A 130 -3.81 46.93 5.28
C LEU A 130 -2.76 46.49 6.30
N TYR A 131 -3.12 45.50 7.13
CA TYR A 131 -2.15 44.79 7.93
C TYR A 131 -1.56 43.62 7.14
N PHE A 132 -0.23 43.50 7.17
CA PHE A 132 0.52 42.44 6.50
C PHE A 132 1.14 41.50 7.52
N CYS A 133 1.34 40.27 7.08
CA CYS A 133 2.16 39.28 7.73
C CYS A 133 3.25 38.90 6.73
N CYS A 134 4.52 39.14 7.08
CA CYS A 134 5.67 38.83 6.22
C CYS A 134 6.58 37.76 6.83
N ARG A 135 7.08 36.85 5.97
CA ARG A 135 8.25 36.00 6.24
C ARG A 135 9.50 36.67 5.66
N ASP A 136 10.55 36.67 6.44
CA ASP A 136 11.87 37.17 6.07
C ASP A 136 13.01 36.22 6.51
N ASP A 137 12.67 34.98 6.84
CA ASP A 137 13.49 33.98 7.53
C ASP A 137 13.93 32.81 6.63
N GLY A 138 13.79 32.96 5.30
CA GLY A 138 14.29 32.02 4.30
C GLY A 138 14.98 32.71 3.13
N LEU A 139 15.37 31.91 2.13
CA LEU A 139 15.92 32.40 0.86
C LEU A 139 14.81 32.46 -0.19
N VAL A 140 14.76 33.57 -0.94
CA VAL A 140 13.78 33.77 -2.03
C VAL A 140 13.87 32.70 -3.13
N THR A 141 15.02 32.03 -3.26
CA THR A 141 15.29 30.97 -4.25
C THR A 141 14.96 29.56 -3.76
N ASN A 142 14.68 29.37 -2.48
CA ASN A 142 14.30 28.05 -1.96
C ASN A 142 12.81 27.84 -2.23
N ASP A 143 12.47 26.80 -2.99
CA ASP A 143 11.08 26.49 -3.33
C ASP A 143 10.25 26.25 -2.05
N ILE A 144 9.21 27.06 -1.84
CA ILE A 144 8.18 26.76 -0.84
C ILE A 144 7.07 25.90 -1.45
N VAL A 145 6.43 25.09 -0.61
CA VAL A 145 5.32 24.22 -0.99
C VAL A 145 4.00 24.91 -0.72
N MET A 146 3.23 25.17 -1.79
CA MET A 146 1.89 25.77 -1.73
C MET A 146 0.90 24.97 -2.58
N PRO A 147 -0.42 25.06 -2.32
CA PRO A 147 -1.43 24.39 -3.15
C PRO A 147 -1.37 24.85 -4.61
N ARG A 148 -1.04 23.91 -5.50
CA ARG A 148 -0.70 24.23 -6.89
C ARG A 148 -1.85 24.17 -7.91
N LYS A 149 -3.09 23.96 -7.46
CA LYS A 149 -4.24 23.73 -8.36
C LYS A 149 -4.79 25.02 -8.97
N ASN A 150 -4.76 26.11 -8.21
CA ASN A 150 -5.34 27.38 -8.62
C ASN A 150 -4.25 28.46 -8.55
N PRO A 151 -4.26 29.45 -9.46
CA PRO A 151 -3.43 30.64 -9.32
C PRO A 151 -3.65 31.35 -7.99
N PHE A 152 -2.64 32.04 -7.50
CA PHE A 152 -2.71 32.82 -6.26
C PHE A 152 -1.70 33.95 -6.24
N VAL A 153 -1.83 34.84 -5.25
CA VAL A 153 -0.98 36.02 -5.12
C VAL A 153 -0.34 36.07 -3.74
N LEU A 154 0.97 36.29 -3.70
CA LEU A 154 1.71 36.70 -2.50
C LEU A 154 2.34 38.05 -2.75
N TYR A 155 2.59 38.82 -1.71
CA TYR A 155 3.35 40.05 -1.83
C TYR A 155 4.84 39.78 -1.73
N MET A 156 5.62 40.52 -2.51
CA MET A 156 7.08 40.48 -2.43
C MET A 156 7.51 41.19 -1.14
N VAL A 157 8.34 40.57 -0.29
CA VAL A 157 8.84 41.24 0.93
C VAL A 157 9.85 42.33 0.58
N THR A 158 9.96 43.37 1.43
CA THR A 158 10.93 44.47 1.24
C THR A 158 12.36 43.96 1.06
N GLY A 159 13.08 44.50 0.08
CA GLY A 159 14.49 44.18 -0.19
C GLY A 159 14.71 43.10 -1.24
N GLU A 160 13.65 42.46 -1.74
CA GLU A 160 13.74 41.47 -2.81
C GLU A 160 13.53 42.10 -4.19
N THR A 161 14.09 41.45 -5.21
CA THR A 161 13.93 41.84 -6.63
C THR A 161 13.29 40.75 -7.48
N LYS A 162 12.94 39.62 -6.84
CA LYS A 162 12.36 38.43 -7.46
C LYS A 162 11.25 37.87 -6.56
N CYS A 163 10.34 37.12 -7.16
CA CYS A 163 9.33 36.39 -6.42
C CYS A 163 9.93 35.22 -5.66
N GLN A 164 9.34 34.94 -4.49
CA GLN A 164 9.58 33.70 -3.75
C GLN A 164 9.34 32.51 -4.68
N ALA A 165 10.33 31.63 -4.82
CA ALA A 165 10.16 30.42 -5.61
C ALA A 165 9.10 29.53 -4.95
N VAL A 166 8.11 29.10 -5.73
CA VAL A 166 7.05 28.18 -5.30
C VAL A 166 7.14 26.93 -6.16
N LYS A 167 7.14 25.77 -5.52
CA LYS A 167 7.25 24.49 -6.20
C LYS A 167 6.09 24.27 -7.19
N GLY A 168 6.43 23.92 -8.44
CA GLY A 168 5.44 23.59 -9.48
C GLY A 168 4.63 24.80 -9.99
N MET A 169 5.09 26.02 -9.72
CA MET A 169 4.42 27.27 -10.11
C MET A 169 5.39 28.19 -10.84
N THR A 170 4.89 28.89 -11.86
CA THR A 170 5.57 30.06 -12.44
C THR A 170 5.11 31.32 -11.74
N SER A 171 5.99 32.30 -11.60
CA SER A 171 5.68 33.57 -10.93
C SER A 171 5.96 34.76 -11.85
N SER A 172 5.05 35.72 -11.88
CA SER A 172 5.26 37.03 -12.52
C SER A 172 5.16 38.14 -11.48
N ILE A 173 6.08 39.11 -11.54
CA ILE A 173 6.02 40.32 -10.72
C ILE A 173 4.99 41.26 -11.35
N GLN A 174 4.07 41.74 -10.52
CA GLN A 174 3.03 42.70 -10.86
C GLN A 174 3.01 43.80 -9.78
N TYR A 175 2.34 44.93 -10.08
CA TYR A 175 2.22 46.01 -9.11
C TYR A 175 0.89 46.75 -9.25
N LEU A 176 0.40 47.26 -8.13
CA LEU A 176 -0.70 48.22 -8.03
C LEU A 176 -0.13 49.58 -7.66
N VAL A 177 -0.59 50.64 -8.33
CA VAL A 177 -0.21 52.03 -8.00
C VAL A 177 -1.40 52.73 -7.38
N PHE A 178 -1.28 53.12 -6.12
CA PHE A 178 -2.24 53.94 -5.39
C PHE A 178 -1.84 55.42 -5.53
N ASN A 179 -2.78 56.31 -5.83
CA ASN A 179 -2.51 57.74 -6.06
C ASN A 179 -2.95 58.54 -4.83
N ASP A 180 -2.00 58.78 -3.94
CA ASP A 180 -2.22 59.36 -2.61
C ASP A 180 -2.52 60.87 -2.68
N ASP A 181 -3.48 61.37 -1.90
CA ASP A 181 -3.98 62.76 -2.01
C ASP A 181 -2.96 63.84 -1.55
N LYS A 182 -2.94 64.98 -2.27
CA LYS A 182 -2.23 66.28 -2.06
C LYS A 182 -1.48 66.58 -0.74
N SER A 183 -2.07 66.23 0.38
CA SER A 183 -1.99 67.02 1.61
C SER A 183 -1.36 66.24 2.76
N GLY A 184 -0.04 66.07 2.70
CA GLY A 184 0.85 65.92 3.87
C GLY A 184 0.58 64.74 4.83
N ASN A 185 1.53 63.79 4.85
CA ASN A 185 1.60 62.53 5.61
C ASN A 185 0.89 61.33 4.95
N ARG A 186 1.36 60.93 3.76
CA ARG A 186 0.55 60.09 2.85
C ARG A 186 0.64 58.58 3.03
N VAL A 187 1.73 58.03 3.55
CA VAL A 187 1.85 56.57 3.74
C VAL A 187 2.33 56.26 5.14
N ILE A 188 1.46 55.70 5.96
CA ILE A 188 1.84 55.24 7.30
C ILE A 188 2.35 53.81 7.16
N THR A 189 3.65 53.62 7.39
CA THR A 189 4.29 52.31 7.36
C THR A 189 4.82 51.94 8.75
N ASN A 190 4.59 50.70 9.18
CA ASN A 190 5.16 50.16 10.42
C ASN A 190 5.41 48.64 10.28
N GLY A 191 6.43 48.13 10.97
CA GLY A 191 6.75 46.71 11.03
C GLY A 191 7.35 46.13 9.75
N THR A 192 7.21 44.81 9.56
CA THR A 192 7.75 44.11 8.38
C THR A 192 6.75 44.17 7.24
N LEU A 193 7.18 44.71 6.09
CA LEU A 193 6.29 45.10 5.00
C LEU A 193 6.62 44.45 3.66
N PRO A 194 5.61 44.34 2.78
CA PRO A 194 5.86 44.08 1.38
C PRO A 194 6.67 45.22 0.75
N THR A 195 7.27 44.95 -0.41
CA THR A 195 7.99 45.96 -1.18
C THR A 195 7.01 47.04 -1.61
N ILE A 196 7.23 48.22 -1.05
CA ILE A 196 6.50 49.44 -1.36
C ILE A 196 7.49 50.46 -1.93
N LYS A 197 7.15 51.06 -3.08
CA LYS A 197 7.89 52.22 -3.61
C LYS A 197 6.99 53.44 -3.61
N ILE A 198 7.49 54.55 -3.08
CA ILE A 198 6.77 55.82 -3.05
C ILE A 198 7.44 56.76 -4.06
N GLU A 199 6.70 57.19 -5.07
CA GLU A 199 7.21 58.09 -6.11
C GLU A 199 6.12 59.08 -6.55
N ASN A 200 6.41 60.39 -6.54
CA ASN A 200 5.49 61.44 -7.03
C ASN A 200 4.07 61.40 -6.43
N ASN A 201 3.95 61.05 -5.14
CA ASN A 201 2.68 60.81 -4.43
C ASN A 201 1.91 59.56 -4.86
N ASN A 202 2.59 58.63 -5.53
CA ASN A 202 2.05 57.32 -5.80
C ASN A 202 2.72 56.28 -4.91
N THR A 203 1.93 55.39 -4.36
CA THR A 203 2.39 54.22 -3.62
C THR A 203 2.27 52.99 -4.51
N MET A 204 3.40 52.38 -4.86
CA MET A 204 3.45 51.16 -5.64
C MET A 204 3.62 49.96 -4.72
N LEU A 205 2.68 49.03 -4.78
CA LEU A 205 2.70 47.79 -4.02
C LEU A 205 3.01 46.62 -4.95
N PHE A 206 4.14 45.94 -4.70
CA PHE A 206 4.61 44.84 -5.55
C PHE A 206 4.06 43.49 -5.07
N LEU A 207 3.56 42.71 -6.02
CA LEU A 207 3.00 41.40 -5.80
C LEU A 207 3.54 40.38 -6.81
N CYS A 208 3.46 39.12 -6.43
CA CYS A 208 3.85 37.98 -7.22
C CYS A 208 2.61 37.17 -7.54
N HIS A 209 2.27 37.11 -8.82
CA HIS A 209 1.19 36.28 -9.32
C HIS A 209 1.74 34.90 -9.69
N TYR A 210 1.22 33.85 -9.06
CA TYR A 210 1.64 32.48 -9.29
C TYR A 210 0.62 31.76 -10.15
N LYS A 211 1.08 31.15 -11.26
CA LYS A 211 0.27 30.29 -12.14
C LYS A 211 0.85 28.88 -12.11
N PRO A 212 0.00 27.83 -12.07
CA PRO A 212 0.48 26.46 -12.26
C PRO A 212 1.36 26.41 -13.50
N VAL A 213 2.47 25.65 -13.46
CA VAL A 213 3.27 25.44 -14.66
C VAL A 213 2.38 24.78 -15.72
N GLU A 214 2.17 25.46 -16.85
CA GLU A 214 1.42 24.92 -17.98
C GLU A 214 2.27 23.83 -18.64
N CYS A 215 1.84 22.57 -18.47
CA CYS A 215 2.52 21.43 -19.06
C CYS A 215 1.84 21.09 -20.39
N GLU A 216 2.42 21.53 -21.50
CA GLU A 216 2.03 21.02 -22.81
C GLU A 216 2.62 19.60 -22.99
N ILE A 217 1.71 18.62 -22.90
CA ILE A 217 1.75 17.31 -23.59
C ILE A 217 2.46 16.13 -22.92
N THR A 218 3.37 16.34 -21.96
CA THR A 218 3.88 15.22 -21.13
C THR A 218 3.91 15.66 -19.69
N GLY A 219 3.06 15.05 -18.85
CA GLY A 219 2.90 15.38 -17.43
C GLY A 219 4.23 15.73 -16.78
N CYS A 220 4.32 16.96 -16.27
CA CYS A 220 5.47 17.34 -15.47
C CYS A 220 5.28 16.68 -14.11
N THR A 221 6.22 15.84 -13.71
CA THR A 221 6.40 15.56 -12.29
C THR A 221 7.26 16.69 -11.73
N ASP A 222 6.83 17.28 -10.62
CA ASP A 222 7.70 18.22 -9.91
C ASP A 222 8.94 17.50 -9.36
N LYS A 223 9.85 18.24 -8.71
CA LYS A 223 11.06 17.65 -8.10
C LYS A 223 10.77 16.56 -7.04
N ASP A 224 9.51 16.39 -6.63
CA ASP A 224 9.04 15.32 -5.71
C ASP A 224 8.32 14.16 -6.43
N GLY A 225 8.23 14.17 -7.76
CA GLY A 225 7.58 13.09 -8.50
C GLY A 225 6.06 13.24 -8.63
N GLU A 226 5.50 14.41 -8.35
CA GLU A 226 4.05 14.62 -8.29
C GLU A 226 3.50 15.29 -9.57
N ASP A 227 2.45 14.72 -10.17
CA ASP A 227 1.90 15.14 -11.47
C ASP A 227 1.32 16.57 -11.47
N VAL A 228 1.67 17.34 -12.50
CA VAL A 228 1.05 18.64 -12.85
C VAL A 228 0.07 18.43 -14.01
N PRO A 229 -1.20 18.88 -13.88
CA PRO A 229 -2.22 18.64 -14.91
C PRO A 229 -1.91 19.42 -16.21
N PRO A 230 -2.15 18.79 -17.39
CA PRO A 230 -1.85 19.42 -18.68
C PRO A 230 -2.90 20.48 -19.09
N SER A 231 -2.45 21.50 -19.82
CA SER A 231 -3.28 22.40 -20.64
C SER A 231 -2.96 22.18 -22.13
N SER A 232 -3.98 22.27 -22.98
CA SER A 232 -4.01 21.78 -24.37
C SER A 232 -3.44 22.77 -25.40
N GLU A 233 -2.46 22.36 -26.22
CA GLU A 233 -2.56 21.97 -27.66
C GLU A 233 -1.16 21.69 -28.27
N HIS A 234 -1.07 20.88 -29.34
CA HIS A 234 0.15 20.27 -29.90
C HIS A 234 0.76 20.99 -31.12
N THR A 235 2.08 20.81 -31.38
CA THR A 235 2.61 20.45 -32.73
C THR A 235 4.09 19.96 -32.82
N LYS A 236 4.22 18.74 -33.38
CA LYS A 236 5.16 18.19 -34.41
C LYS A 236 6.70 18.17 -34.33
N ASN A 237 7.42 18.88 -33.47
CA ASN A 237 8.86 18.61 -33.27
C ASN A 237 9.18 18.81 -31.79
N CYS A 238 9.96 17.92 -31.16
CA CYS A 238 10.55 18.21 -29.85
C CYS A 238 11.54 19.37 -30.08
N VAL A 239 11.11 20.61 -29.81
CA VAL A 239 11.79 21.80 -30.32
C VAL A 239 13.07 22.10 -29.54
N THR A 240 14.16 22.22 -30.28
CA THR A 240 15.35 23.00 -29.91
C THR A 240 15.19 24.49 -30.17
N LYS A 241 15.73 25.26 -29.21
CA LYS A 241 16.38 26.58 -29.29
C LYS A 241 15.59 27.76 -28.71
N ASN A 242 16.08 28.19 -27.53
CA ASN A 242 15.87 29.50 -26.95
C ASN A 242 16.53 30.60 -27.81
N ASN A 243 15.84 31.73 -27.92
CA ASN A 243 16.46 33.04 -27.83
C ASN A 243 15.50 33.91 -27.01
N VAL A 244 15.93 34.35 -25.84
CA VAL A 244 16.11 35.75 -25.42
C VAL A 244 16.37 35.78 -23.91
N GLN A 245 17.31 36.64 -23.54
CA GLN A 245 17.59 37.13 -22.19
C GLN A 245 16.32 37.22 -21.34
N TYR A 246 16.24 36.48 -20.25
CA TYR A 246 15.89 36.88 -18.89
C TYR A 246 15.91 35.60 -18.06
N THR A 247 16.27 35.74 -16.79
CA THR A 247 16.58 34.67 -15.83
C THR A 247 15.51 33.58 -15.76
N VAL A 248 15.63 32.55 -16.60
CA VAL A 248 14.84 31.32 -16.52
C VAL A 248 15.81 30.15 -16.58
N HIS A 249 15.87 29.37 -15.51
CA HIS A 249 16.41 28.01 -15.61
C HIS A 249 15.34 27.15 -16.26
N PHE A 250 15.29 27.16 -17.58
CA PHE A 250 14.57 26.12 -18.32
C PHE A 250 15.39 24.83 -18.20
N LEU A 251 14.78 23.75 -17.71
CA LEU A 251 15.24 22.42 -18.12
C LEU A 251 14.67 22.19 -19.52
N THR A 252 15.46 22.60 -20.52
CA THR A 252 15.23 22.26 -21.92
C THR A 252 15.33 20.75 -22.07
N VAL A 253 14.25 20.06 -22.42
CA VAL A 253 14.30 18.62 -22.72
C VAL A 253 14.73 18.45 -24.18
N ALA A 254 16.02 18.22 -24.37
CA ALA A 254 16.59 17.76 -25.62
C ALA A 254 16.29 16.25 -25.78
N GLY A 255 15.68 15.82 -26.89
CA GLY A 255 15.21 14.45 -27.02
C GLY A 255 14.65 14.05 -28.39
N CYS A 256 14.41 12.75 -28.56
CA CYS A 256 13.96 12.11 -29.78
C CYS A 256 12.44 11.94 -29.73
N SER A 257 11.75 12.22 -30.84
CA SER A 257 10.31 12.00 -30.96
C SER A 257 10.02 10.57 -31.42
N VAL A 258 9.34 9.77 -30.60
CA VAL A 258 8.99 8.37 -30.87
C VAL A 258 7.51 8.17 -30.57
N GLU A 259 6.70 7.83 -31.58
CA GLU A 259 5.26 7.57 -31.43
C GLU A 259 4.51 8.64 -30.62
N SER A 260 4.78 9.92 -30.93
CA SER A 260 4.21 11.08 -30.23
C SER A 260 4.63 11.24 -28.76
N LYS A 261 5.68 10.53 -28.31
CA LYS A 261 6.32 10.69 -27.00
C LYS A 261 7.75 11.23 -27.17
N CYS A 262 8.18 12.09 -26.25
CA CYS A 262 9.56 12.56 -26.20
C CYS A 262 10.42 11.57 -25.39
N LYS A 263 11.53 11.13 -25.95
CA LYS A 263 12.56 10.30 -25.31
C LYS A 263 13.78 11.16 -25.05
N MET A 264 14.21 11.31 -23.80
CA MET A 264 15.33 12.19 -23.45
C MET A 264 16.65 11.68 -24.05
N VAL A 265 17.60 12.57 -24.35
CA VAL A 265 18.96 12.13 -24.75
C VAL A 265 19.55 11.19 -23.70
N GLY A 266 20.03 10.03 -24.14
CA GLY A 266 20.53 8.96 -23.29
C GLY A 266 19.46 8.02 -22.73
N GLU A 267 18.17 8.33 -22.90
CA GLU A 267 17.09 7.42 -22.53
C GLU A 267 17.11 6.19 -23.44
N GLU A 268 17.13 5.00 -22.84
CA GLU A 268 17.08 3.72 -23.51
C GLU A 268 15.70 3.09 -23.38
N TRP A 269 15.20 2.47 -24.46
CA TRP A 269 13.95 1.70 -24.44
C TRP A 269 13.99 0.56 -25.44
N SER A 270 13.17 -0.47 -25.23
CA SER A 270 13.10 -1.64 -26.12
C SER A 270 11.80 -1.62 -26.92
N VAL A 271 11.88 -1.94 -28.21
CA VAL A 271 10.73 -2.02 -29.12
C VAL A 271 10.69 -3.41 -29.75
N LEU A 272 9.50 -4.00 -29.80
CA LEU A 272 9.26 -5.27 -30.47
C LEU A 272 9.08 -5.01 -31.98
N ARG A 273 9.95 -5.59 -32.81
CA ARG A 273 9.86 -5.56 -34.28
C ARG A 273 9.69 -6.97 -34.84
N ALA A 274 9.40 -7.07 -36.15
CA ALA A 274 9.29 -8.36 -36.85
C ALA A 274 10.53 -9.27 -36.72
N GLU A 275 11.72 -8.66 -36.58
CA GLU A 275 13.00 -9.36 -36.44
C GLU A 275 13.39 -9.66 -34.98
N GLY A 276 12.59 -9.22 -34.00
CA GLY A 276 12.84 -9.38 -32.57
C GLY A 276 12.85 -8.07 -31.79
N CYS A 277 13.23 -8.15 -30.51
CA CYS A 277 13.33 -7.00 -29.63
C CYS A 277 14.62 -6.21 -29.86
N VAL A 278 14.47 -4.90 -30.10
CA VAL A 278 15.59 -3.99 -30.34
C VAL A 278 15.58 -2.92 -29.27
N ARG A 279 16.71 -2.76 -28.57
CA ARG A 279 16.93 -1.63 -27.68
C ARG A 279 17.44 -0.44 -28.47
N GLN A 280 16.82 0.69 -28.22
CA GLN A 280 17.11 1.97 -28.84
C GLN A 280 17.53 2.96 -27.77
N VAL A 281 18.32 3.96 -28.16
CA VAL A 281 18.65 5.11 -27.34
C VAL A 281 18.35 6.38 -28.13
N CYS A 282 17.96 7.43 -27.44
CA CYS A 282 17.97 8.75 -28.04
C CYS A 282 19.39 9.34 -28.01
N GLN A 283 19.95 9.64 -29.17
CA GLN A 283 21.28 10.23 -29.29
C GLN A 283 21.22 11.63 -29.89
N MET A 284 21.98 12.58 -29.32
CA MET A 284 22.24 13.88 -29.92
C MET A 284 23.48 13.82 -30.82
N GLN A 285 23.40 14.41 -32.00
CA GLN A 285 24.51 14.62 -32.93
C GLN A 285 24.56 16.07 -33.39
N ILE A 286 25.76 16.61 -33.60
CA ILE A 286 25.95 17.95 -34.16
C ILE A 286 26.19 17.79 -35.67
N VAL A 287 25.26 18.28 -36.49
CA VAL A 287 25.36 18.25 -37.96
C VAL A 287 25.24 19.67 -38.47
N ASN A 288 26.25 20.18 -39.20
CA ASN A 288 26.27 21.55 -39.73
C ASN A 288 25.96 22.61 -38.66
N ASN A 289 26.64 22.55 -37.51
CA ASN A 289 26.43 23.47 -36.38
C ASN A 289 25.00 23.49 -35.79
N THR A 290 24.20 22.45 -36.08
CA THR A 290 22.83 22.27 -35.59
C THR A 290 22.73 20.95 -34.84
N GLU A 291 22.11 20.98 -33.65
CA GLU A 291 21.80 19.77 -32.89
C GLU A 291 20.69 18.97 -33.58
N LYS A 292 20.92 17.67 -33.78
CA LYS A 292 19.94 16.71 -34.28
C LYS A 292 19.79 15.57 -33.28
N PHE A 293 18.55 15.17 -33.01
CA PHE A 293 18.22 14.02 -32.16
C PHE A 293 17.78 12.85 -33.02
N LEU A 294 18.45 11.72 -32.84
CA LEU A 294 18.24 10.52 -33.62
C LEU A 294 18.05 9.33 -32.69
N VAL A 295 17.05 8.52 -32.99
CA VAL A 295 16.88 7.21 -32.37
C VAL A 295 17.92 6.28 -32.97
N LYS A 296 18.76 5.66 -32.13
CA LYS A 296 19.78 4.70 -32.54
C LYS A 296 19.52 3.34 -31.90
N ASP A 297 19.53 2.29 -32.72
CA ASP A 297 19.50 0.92 -32.23
C ASP A 297 20.89 0.59 -31.61
N ILE A 298 20.90 0.17 -30.35
CA ILE A 298 22.14 -0.05 -29.57
C ILE A 298 22.39 -1.50 -29.19
N SER A 299 21.33 -2.31 -29.01
CA SER A 299 21.47 -3.75 -28.76
C SER A 299 20.19 -4.49 -29.14
N GLN A 300 20.28 -5.81 -29.24
CA GLN A 300 19.10 -6.66 -29.25
C GLN A 300 18.77 -7.07 -27.79
N ASP A 301 17.49 -7.26 -27.50
CA ASP A 301 16.99 -7.75 -26.20
C ASP A 301 16.25 -9.08 -26.40
N CYS A 302 16.00 -9.85 -25.34
CA CYS A 302 15.24 -11.09 -25.50
C CYS A 302 13.75 -10.79 -25.74
N THR A 303 13.17 -11.49 -26.70
CA THR A 303 11.72 -11.57 -26.86
C THR A 303 11.18 -12.63 -25.91
N TRP A 304 10.23 -12.24 -25.04
CA TRP A 304 9.50 -13.16 -24.18
C TRP A 304 8.01 -12.89 -24.30
N MET A 305 7.26 -13.82 -24.90
CA MET A 305 5.88 -13.61 -25.32
C MET A 305 5.79 -12.30 -26.14
N ASP A 306 4.86 -11.40 -25.81
CA ASP A 306 4.67 -10.10 -26.48
C ASP A 306 5.41 -8.96 -25.77
N SER A 307 6.58 -9.23 -25.18
CA SER A 307 7.32 -8.24 -24.40
C SER A 307 8.83 -8.37 -24.56
N CYS A 308 9.52 -7.23 -24.50
CA CYS A 308 10.97 -7.18 -24.52
C CYS A 308 11.55 -7.26 -23.11
N LYS A 309 12.58 -8.08 -22.96
CA LYS A 309 13.33 -8.26 -21.71
C LYS A 309 14.79 -7.92 -21.94
N ALA A 310 15.25 -6.94 -21.17
CA ALA A 310 16.63 -6.47 -21.20
C ALA A 310 17.63 -7.62 -21.06
N VAL A 311 18.73 -7.60 -21.82
CA VAL A 311 19.86 -8.52 -21.61
C VAL A 311 20.33 -8.49 -20.15
N ASN A 312 20.63 -9.65 -19.57
CA ASN A 312 20.97 -9.89 -18.17
C ASN A 312 19.85 -9.60 -17.15
N SER A 313 18.67 -9.17 -17.58
CA SER A 313 17.54 -8.98 -16.66
C SER A 313 16.92 -10.31 -16.26
N THR A 314 16.43 -10.37 -15.02
CA THR A 314 15.69 -11.51 -14.47
C THR A 314 14.24 -11.14 -14.20
N TRP A 315 13.29 -12.04 -14.47
CA TRP A 315 11.88 -11.85 -14.16
C TRP A 315 11.21 -13.17 -13.77
N LYS A 316 10.09 -13.10 -13.06
CA LYS A 316 9.30 -14.28 -12.67
C LYS A 316 8.11 -14.46 -13.60
N HIS A 317 7.80 -15.71 -13.92
CA HIS A 317 6.55 -16.12 -14.56
C HIS A 317 6.08 -17.42 -13.89
N GLY A 318 4.96 -17.35 -13.17
CA GLY A 318 4.58 -18.38 -12.20
C GLY A 318 5.63 -18.49 -11.09
N CYS A 319 5.99 -19.73 -10.74
CA CYS A 319 6.99 -20.01 -9.70
C CYS A 319 8.41 -20.22 -10.26
N ILE A 320 8.68 -19.79 -11.49
CA ILE A 320 9.97 -19.92 -12.16
C ILE A 320 10.54 -18.52 -12.43
N THR A 321 11.82 -18.33 -12.12
CA THR A 321 12.58 -17.12 -12.46
C THR A 321 13.34 -17.37 -13.76
N TYR A 322 13.16 -16.49 -14.74
CA TYR A 322 13.83 -16.51 -16.04
C TYR A 322 14.86 -15.38 -16.12
N ARG A 323 15.87 -15.56 -16.98
CA ARG A 323 16.87 -14.56 -17.32
C ARG A 323 17.08 -14.50 -18.83
N CYS A 324 17.33 -13.31 -19.34
CA CYS A 324 17.77 -13.11 -20.72
C CYS A 324 19.31 -13.15 -20.77
N ASP A 325 19.88 -14.12 -21.48
CA ASP A 325 21.33 -14.31 -21.59
C ASP A 325 21.81 -14.23 -23.05
N LEU A 326 23.05 -13.76 -23.21
CA LEU A 326 23.81 -13.87 -24.46
C LEU A 326 24.52 -15.23 -24.49
N SER A 327 24.10 -16.10 -25.39
CA SER A 327 24.75 -17.39 -25.64
C SER A 327 25.59 -17.32 -26.91
N ALA A 328 26.78 -17.92 -26.88
CA ALA A 328 27.58 -18.11 -28.09
C ALA A 328 26.85 -19.08 -29.04
N GLY A 329 26.51 -18.63 -30.25
CA GLY A 329 26.08 -19.48 -31.35
C GLY A 329 27.25 -19.86 -32.25
N THR A 330 26.99 -20.67 -33.28
CA THR A 330 28.02 -21.17 -34.21
C THR A 330 28.65 -20.07 -35.06
N ASP A 331 27.88 -19.05 -35.44
CA ASP A 331 28.35 -17.94 -36.30
C ASP A 331 28.17 -16.54 -35.68
N HIS A 332 27.24 -16.39 -34.73
CA HIS A 332 26.98 -15.13 -34.02
C HIS A 332 26.47 -15.39 -32.58
N TYR A 333 26.60 -14.40 -31.69
CA TYR A 333 25.95 -14.44 -30.37
C TYR A 333 24.43 -14.41 -30.54
N LYS A 334 23.71 -15.27 -29.81
CA LYS A 334 22.25 -15.35 -29.80
C LYS A 334 21.70 -15.03 -28.41
N LEU A 335 20.63 -14.25 -28.38
CA LEU A 335 19.87 -13.99 -27.17
C LEU A 335 18.92 -15.14 -26.87
N ILE A 336 18.97 -15.65 -25.64
CA ILE A 336 18.14 -16.75 -25.19
C ILE A 336 17.52 -16.43 -23.84
N VAL A 337 16.28 -16.87 -23.65
CA VAL A 337 15.64 -16.84 -22.33
C VAL A 337 15.86 -18.20 -21.68
N GLN A 338 16.44 -18.21 -20.48
CA GLN A 338 16.69 -19.42 -19.71
C GLN A 338 16.12 -19.31 -18.31
N PRO A 339 15.55 -20.41 -17.76
CA PRO A 339 15.19 -20.45 -16.34
C PRO A 339 16.47 -20.46 -15.48
N THR A 340 16.47 -19.67 -14.41
CA THR A 340 17.57 -19.55 -13.45
C THR A 340 17.18 -20.09 -12.08
N GLU A 341 15.92 -19.98 -11.69
CA GLU A 341 15.40 -20.54 -10.45
C GLU A 341 14.08 -21.26 -10.70
N PHE A 342 13.90 -22.36 -9.99
CA PHE A 342 12.74 -23.23 -10.09
C PHE A 342 11.98 -23.26 -8.77
N GLY A 343 10.66 -23.34 -8.85
CA GLY A 343 9.80 -23.49 -7.68
C GLY A 343 8.45 -24.12 -8.05
N CYS A 344 7.89 -24.88 -7.11
CA CYS A 344 6.62 -25.56 -7.28
C CYS A 344 5.46 -24.63 -6.90
N SER A 345 4.37 -24.70 -7.68
CA SER A 345 3.17 -23.90 -7.46
C SER A 345 2.10 -24.69 -6.71
N ASP A 346 1.50 -24.06 -5.69
CA ASP A 346 0.32 -24.55 -4.98
C ASP A 346 -0.72 -23.42 -4.87
N GLY A 347 -1.63 -23.37 -5.85
CA GLY A 347 -2.49 -22.20 -6.02
C GLY A 347 -1.63 -20.95 -6.29
N ASP A 348 -1.72 -19.97 -5.40
CA ASP A 348 -0.98 -18.70 -5.51
C ASP A 348 0.38 -18.71 -4.78
N LYS A 349 0.72 -19.81 -4.09
CA LYS A 349 1.98 -19.92 -3.32
C LYS A 349 3.06 -20.65 -4.10
N CYS A 350 4.27 -20.10 -4.07
CA CYS A 350 5.46 -20.69 -4.67
C CYS A 350 6.43 -21.21 -3.61
N TYR A 351 6.89 -22.45 -3.78
CA TYR A 351 7.83 -23.12 -2.88
C TYR A 351 9.13 -23.41 -3.61
N LYS A 352 10.28 -23.19 -2.96
CA LYS A 352 11.59 -23.42 -3.58
C LYS A 352 11.85 -24.91 -3.73
N VAL A 353 12.66 -25.30 -4.73
CA VAL A 353 13.14 -26.68 -4.84
C VAL A 353 13.86 -27.09 -3.54
N GLY A 354 13.46 -28.24 -2.99
CA GLY A 354 13.92 -28.78 -1.70
C GLY A 354 13.03 -28.40 -0.50
N GLU A 355 12.09 -27.46 -0.67
CA GLU A 355 11.19 -27.04 0.40
C GLU A 355 10.11 -28.11 0.67
N LYS A 356 9.88 -28.39 1.95
CA LYS A 356 8.93 -29.40 2.43
C LYS A 356 7.63 -28.75 2.88
N ILE A 357 6.52 -29.39 2.55
CA ILE A 357 5.17 -28.91 2.84
C ILE A 357 4.36 -30.04 3.48
N ALA A 358 3.89 -29.81 4.69
CA ALA A 358 2.94 -30.70 5.35
C ALA A 358 1.51 -30.37 4.92
N ARG A 359 0.76 -31.37 4.46
CA ARG A 359 -0.64 -31.28 4.05
C ARG A 359 -1.42 -32.46 4.62
N ASN A 360 -2.50 -32.24 5.37
CA ASN A 360 -3.47 -33.27 5.77
C ASN A 360 -2.91 -34.70 5.92
N CYS A 361 -1.98 -34.89 6.87
CA CYS A 361 -1.31 -36.15 7.20
C CYS A 361 -0.35 -36.75 6.16
N TYR A 362 0.10 -35.97 5.17
CA TYR A 362 1.21 -36.32 4.29
C TYR A 362 2.18 -35.13 4.15
N GLU A 363 3.43 -35.41 3.79
CA GLU A 363 4.48 -34.43 3.54
C GLU A 363 4.92 -34.54 2.07
N VAL A 364 5.00 -33.42 1.37
CA VAL A 364 5.55 -33.34 0.01
C VAL A 364 6.77 -32.44 -0.02
N VAL A 365 7.66 -32.65 -0.98
CA VAL A 365 8.82 -31.81 -1.24
C VAL A 365 8.80 -31.33 -2.68
N CYS A 366 9.12 -30.06 -2.90
CA CYS A 366 9.27 -29.56 -4.27
C CYS A 366 10.56 -30.11 -4.89
N LYS A 367 10.46 -30.85 -5.99
CA LYS A 367 11.60 -31.39 -6.75
C LYS A 367 11.67 -30.79 -8.14
N LEU A 368 12.90 -30.74 -8.64
CA LEU A 368 13.22 -30.47 -10.04
C LEU A 368 13.52 -31.80 -10.74
N SER A 369 12.95 -32.01 -11.92
CA SER A 369 13.21 -33.20 -12.74
C SER A 369 14.69 -33.31 -13.12
N GLU A 370 15.16 -34.53 -13.40
CA GLU A 370 16.58 -34.80 -13.71
C GLU A 370 17.08 -34.01 -14.92
N ASN A 371 16.22 -33.82 -15.92
CA ASN A 371 16.49 -33.01 -17.11
C ASN A 371 16.41 -31.48 -16.86
N LYS A 372 16.11 -31.05 -15.62
CA LYS A 372 16.02 -29.65 -15.19
C LYS A 372 15.00 -28.80 -15.97
N THR A 373 13.94 -29.42 -16.50
CA THR A 373 12.89 -28.69 -17.23
C THR A 373 11.61 -28.49 -16.45
N THR A 374 11.33 -29.36 -15.48
CA THR A 374 10.00 -29.48 -14.89
C THR A 374 10.08 -29.58 -13.37
N VAL A 375 9.21 -28.85 -12.68
CA VAL A 375 9.07 -28.90 -11.22
C VAL A 375 7.81 -29.66 -10.85
N TYR A 376 7.88 -30.44 -9.78
CA TYR A 376 6.74 -31.19 -9.26
C TYR A 376 6.88 -31.44 -7.76
N PHE A 377 5.74 -31.72 -7.11
CA PHE A 377 5.75 -32.17 -5.71
C PHE A 377 5.94 -33.68 -5.67
N ASP A 378 6.97 -34.12 -4.96
CA ASP A 378 7.20 -35.53 -4.65
C ASP A 378 6.74 -35.83 -3.22
N ILE A 379 6.18 -37.02 -2.99
CA ILE A 379 5.61 -37.39 -1.69
C ILE A 379 6.73 -38.00 -0.83
N LEU A 380 7.04 -37.37 0.31
CA LEU A 380 8.05 -37.85 1.25
C LEU A 380 7.47 -38.82 2.28
N GLN A 381 6.29 -38.49 2.80
CA GLN A 381 5.64 -39.27 3.83
C GLN A 381 4.15 -39.28 3.58
N GLU A 382 3.56 -40.47 3.65
CA GLU A 382 2.11 -40.65 3.56
C GLU A 382 1.51 -41.00 4.91
N GLY A 383 0.24 -40.66 5.09
CA GLY A 383 -0.49 -40.96 6.30
C GLY A 383 -1.98 -40.68 6.22
N CYS A 384 -2.70 -41.26 7.18
CA CYS A 384 -4.14 -41.12 7.34
C CYS A 384 -4.44 -40.34 8.61
N LYS A 385 -5.52 -39.55 8.58
CA LYS A 385 -6.05 -38.88 9.77
C LYS A 385 -6.90 -39.89 10.57
N TRP A 386 -6.56 -40.10 11.83
CA TRP A 386 -7.26 -40.99 12.76
C TRP A 386 -7.35 -40.34 14.15
N ASN A 387 -8.55 -40.21 14.72
CA ASN A 387 -8.80 -39.54 16.01
C ASN A 387 -8.07 -38.19 16.18
N GLY A 388 -8.06 -37.38 15.11
CA GLY A 388 -7.41 -36.07 15.08
C GLY A 388 -5.87 -36.10 14.94
N LYS A 389 -5.24 -37.27 14.95
CA LYS A 389 -3.78 -37.45 14.77
C LYS A 389 -3.47 -38.03 13.39
N CYS A 390 -2.23 -37.82 12.93
CA CYS A 390 -1.74 -38.43 11.69
C CYS A 390 -1.03 -39.75 12.00
N LYS A 391 -1.43 -40.81 11.31
CA LYS A 391 -0.79 -42.13 11.35
C LYS A 391 -0.10 -42.38 10.02
N SER A 392 1.16 -42.80 10.04
CA SER A 392 1.93 -43.08 8.83
C SER A 392 1.30 -44.23 8.03
N ALA A 393 1.40 -44.15 6.70
CA ALA A 393 1.06 -45.25 5.82
C ALA A 393 1.90 -46.48 6.17
N ASP A 394 1.30 -47.65 5.95
CA ASP A 394 1.90 -48.96 6.17
C ASP A 394 2.27 -49.38 7.60
N VAL A 395 2.16 -48.50 8.57
CA VAL A 395 2.29 -48.85 9.99
C VAL A 395 0.96 -49.32 10.53
N ALA A 396 0.88 -50.59 10.95
CA ALA A 396 -0.29 -51.10 11.66
C ALA A 396 -0.29 -50.64 13.12
N TRP A 397 -1.47 -50.35 13.67
CA TRP A 397 -1.67 -50.09 15.09
C TRP A 397 -2.92 -50.81 15.59
N SER A 398 -2.91 -51.29 16.83
CA SER A 398 -4.06 -51.96 17.44
C SER A 398 -4.83 -51.00 18.34
N GLU A 399 -6.15 -50.98 18.21
CA GLU A 399 -7.08 -50.22 19.06
C GLU A 399 -8.43 -50.97 19.08
N ASP A 400 -9.00 -51.20 20.26
CA ASP A 400 -10.27 -51.93 20.47
C ASP A 400 -10.28 -53.35 19.85
N CYS A 401 -9.16 -54.08 19.96
CA CYS A 401 -8.95 -55.40 19.35
C CYS A 401 -9.12 -55.44 17.82
N LEU A 402 -8.93 -54.28 17.18
CA LEU A 402 -8.83 -54.12 15.74
C LEU A 402 -7.41 -53.70 15.38
N SER A 403 -6.76 -54.47 14.51
CA SER A 403 -5.59 -53.98 13.79
C SER A 403 -6.06 -52.97 12.76
N ARG A 404 -5.50 -51.78 12.80
CA ARG A 404 -5.80 -50.72 11.85
C ARG A 404 -4.54 -50.43 11.06
N LYS A 405 -4.70 -50.23 9.76
CA LYS A 405 -3.61 -49.86 8.86
C LYS A 405 -4.07 -48.72 7.97
N CYS A 406 -3.26 -47.68 7.85
CA CYS A 406 -3.48 -46.65 6.85
C CYS A 406 -3.11 -47.23 5.47
N VAL A 407 -4.07 -47.25 4.57
CA VAL A 407 -3.91 -47.76 3.21
C VAL A 407 -4.23 -46.63 2.22
N VAL A 408 -3.35 -46.48 1.24
CA VAL A 408 -3.50 -45.53 0.14
C VAL A 408 -4.02 -46.29 -1.07
N VAL A 409 -5.24 -45.98 -1.49
CA VAL A 409 -5.89 -46.58 -2.65
C VAL A 409 -5.83 -45.58 -3.80
N VAL A 410 -5.18 -45.98 -4.89
CA VAL A 410 -5.04 -45.18 -6.11
C VAL A 410 -6.03 -45.70 -7.15
N ASN A 411 -7.08 -44.92 -7.44
CA ASN A 411 -8.05 -45.23 -8.50
C ASN A 411 -7.90 -44.21 -9.63
N GLU A 412 -7.37 -44.59 -10.80
CA GLU A 412 -7.22 -43.87 -12.10
C GLU A 412 -6.91 -42.35 -12.09
N THR A 413 -7.60 -41.53 -11.28
CA THR A 413 -7.40 -40.08 -11.09
C THR A 413 -7.45 -39.60 -9.62
N HIS A 414 -7.81 -40.46 -8.66
CA HIS A 414 -8.03 -40.10 -7.26
C HIS A 414 -7.19 -40.98 -6.31
N VAL A 415 -6.44 -40.33 -5.43
CA VAL A 415 -5.74 -40.96 -4.31
C VAL A 415 -6.60 -40.85 -3.06
N GLN A 416 -7.23 -41.95 -2.67
CA GLN A 416 -8.00 -42.04 -1.42
C GLN A 416 -7.13 -42.63 -0.31
N ARG A 417 -7.18 -42.00 0.86
CA ARG A 417 -6.45 -42.42 2.06
C ARG A 417 -7.46 -42.90 3.07
N GLN A 418 -7.45 -44.19 3.38
CA GLN A 418 -8.43 -44.79 4.28
C GLN A 418 -7.77 -45.66 5.34
N VAL A 419 -8.36 -45.67 6.53
CA VAL A 419 -7.96 -46.59 7.59
C VAL A 419 -8.72 -47.89 7.37
N MET A 420 -8.01 -48.94 6.96
CA MET A 420 -8.55 -50.30 6.95
C MET A 420 -8.45 -50.88 8.35
N SER A 421 -9.51 -51.57 8.77
CA SER A 421 -9.55 -52.27 10.06
C SER A 421 -9.68 -53.77 9.79
N THR A 422 -8.79 -54.55 10.38
CA THR A 422 -8.85 -56.02 10.42
C THR A 422 -9.04 -56.44 11.86
N VAL A 423 -9.99 -57.33 12.07
CA VAL A 423 -10.34 -57.82 13.38
C VAL A 423 -9.23 -58.72 13.92
N GLU A 424 -8.69 -58.44 15.12
CA GLU A 424 -7.64 -59.27 15.74
C GLU A 424 -8.19 -60.28 16.74
N GLY A 425 -9.28 -59.94 17.44
CA GLY A 425 -9.76 -60.77 18.53
C GLY A 425 -10.91 -60.18 19.32
N CYS A 426 -11.37 -60.93 20.33
CA CYS A 426 -12.43 -60.50 21.23
C CYS A 426 -11.84 -59.77 22.42
N GLN A 427 -12.46 -58.66 22.79
CA GLN A 427 -12.11 -57.90 23.99
C GLN A 427 -12.78 -58.51 25.23
N THR A 428 -12.04 -58.59 26.34
CA THR A 428 -12.61 -58.96 27.64
C THR A 428 -13.52 -57.85 28.17
N VAL A 429 -14.65 -58.19 28.76
CA VAL A 429 -15.65 -57.21 29.20
C VAL A 429 -15.06 -56.34 30.31
N GLY A 430 -14.88 -55.04 30.04
CA GLY A 430 -14.32 -54.09 31.01
C GLY A 430 -12.78 -54.07 31.12
N SER A 431 -12.07 -54.79 30.25
CA SER A 431 -10.60 -54.73 30.12
C SER A 431 -10.19 -54.33 28.70
N SER A 432 -8.96 -53.85 28.52
CA SER A 432 -8.33 -53.64 27.21
C SER A 432 -7.67 -54.91 26.65
N ASP A 433 -7.79 -56.05 27.33
CA ASP A 433 -7.18 -57.31 26.91
C ASP A 433 -7.89 -57.89 25.70
N CYS A 434 -7.10 -58.25 24.68
CA CYS A 434 -7.57 -58.83 23.42
C CYS A 434 -7.16 -60.30 23.30
N HIS A 435 -8.15 -61.15 23.03
CA HIS A 435 -7.96 -62.58 22.86
C HIS A 435 -8.12 -62.95 21.38
N ALA A 436 -7.11 -63.60 20.80
CA ALA A 436 -7.12 -64.02 19.41
C ALA A 436 -8.35 -64.85 19.05
N ILE A 437 -8.75 -64.83 17.77
CA ILE A 437 -9.85 -65.66 17.25
C ILE A 437 -9.56 -67.14 17.57
N ASP A 438 -10.58 -67.86 18.01
CA ASP A 438 -10.54 -69.26 18.47
C ASP A 438 -9.69 -69.52 19.72
N SER A 439 -9.12 -68.49 20.34
CA SER A 439 -8.45 -68.63 21.63
C SER A 439 -9.46 -68.77 22.77
N ASN A 440 -9.08 -69.53 23.79
CA ASN A 440 -9.88 -69.77 24.97
C ASN A 440 -9.20 -69.11 26.18
N TRP A 441 -9.96 -68.37 26.98
CA TRP A 441 -9.47 -67.77 28.22
C TRP A 441 -10.50 -67.95 29.33
N THR A 442 -10.09 -67.66 30.56
CA THR A 442 -10.98 -67.71 31.72
C THR A 442 -11.10 -66.31 32.28
N GLU A 443 -12.34 -65.83 32.42
CA GLU A 443 -12.66 -64.56 33.03
C GLU A 443 -13.29 -64.80 34.41
N THR A 444 -12.93 -63.96 35.39
CA THR A 444 -13.50 -64.01 36.73
C THR A 444 -14.35 -62.77 36.97
N GLN A 445 -15.66 -62.95 37.10
CA GLN A 445 -16.59 -61.87 37.44
C GLN A 445 -17.49 -62.32 38.60
N ASN A 446 -17.62 -61.47 39.64
CA ASN A 446 -18.56 -61.66 40.75
C ASN A 446 -18.58 -63.08 41.37
N ASN A 447 -17.41 -63.59 41.78
CA ASN A 447 -17.23 -64.94 42.35
C ASN A 447 -17.62 -66.11 41.41
N SER A 448 -17.67 -65.87 40.10
CA SER A 448 -17.88 -66.89 39.09
C SER A 448 -16.73 -66.89 38.08
N CYS A 449 -16.25 -68.08 37.74
CA CYS A 449 -15.29 -68.27 36.68
C CYS A 449 -16.04 -68.69 35.42
N THR A 450 -15.80 -68.01 34.30
CA THR A 450 -16.36 -68.40 33.01
C THR A 450 -15.24 -68.60 32.01
N ARG A 451 -15.19 -69.78 31.40
CA ARG A 451 -14.30 -70.02 30.28
C ARG A 451 -14.98 -69.55 29.01
N LEU A 452 -14.33 -68.62 28.34
CA LEU A 452 -14.80 -67.99 27.12
C LEU A 452 -13.95 -68.45 25.94
N THR A 453 -14.53 -68.39 24.76
CA THR A 453 -13.83 -68.50 23.48
C THR A 453 -14.21 -67.34 22.59
N CYS A 454 -13.27 -66.86 21.79
CA CYS A 454 -13.56 -65.84 20.79
C CYS A 454 -14.02 -66.51 19.51
N THR A 455 -15.28 -66.29 19.11
CA THR A 455 -15.82 -66.85 17.86
C THR A 455 -16.05 -65.76 16.82
N GLN A 456 -15.75 -66.09 15.57
CA GLN A 456 -16.03 -65.24 14.42
C GLN A 456 -17.29 -65.71 13.68
N ASN A 457 -18.26 -64.82 13.47
CA ASN A 457 -19.42 -65.05 12.62
C ASN A 457 -19.52 -63.94 11.57
N GLY A 458 -19.00 -64.22 10.36
CA GLY A 458 -18.81 -63.21 9.33
C GLY A 458 -17.77 -62.15 9.75
N GLN A 459 -18.18 -60.88 9.77
CA GLN A 459 -17.34 -59.76 10.26
C GLN A 459 -17.52 -59.46 11.76
N ALA A 460 -18.50 -60.09 12.42
CA ALA A 460 -18.76 -59.86 13.84
C ALA A 460 -18.02 -60.89 14.70
N LEU A 461 -17.28 -60.41 15.71
CA LEU A 461 -16.76 -61.25 16.78
C LEU A 461 -17.70 -61.27 17.98
N ARG A 462 -17.79 -62.44 18.60
CA ARG A 462 -18.53 -62.61 19.85
C ARG A 462 -17.78 -63.54 20.79
N THR A 463 -17.72 -63.14 22.05
CA THR A 463 -17.33 -64.02 23.15
C THR A 463 -18.44 -65.06 23.36
N LYS A 464 -18.11 -66.34 23.25
CA LYS A 464 -19.02 -67.44 23.54
C LYS A 464 -18.59 -68.12 24.84
N VAL A 465 -19.54 -68.37 25.73
CA VAL A 465 -19.30 -69.18 26.93
C VAL A 465 -19.11 -70.64 26.51
N LEU A 466 -17.92 -71.19 26.80
CA LEU A 466 -17.62 -72.61 26.62
C LEU A 466 -18.14 -73.40 27.82
N GLU A 467 -17.72 -72.99 29.01
CA GLU A 467 -18.08 -73.65 30.26
C GLU A 467 -18.08 -72.64 31.41
N ARG A 468 -18.92 -72.90 32.40
CA ARG A 468 -18.86 -72.20 33.69
C ARG A 468 -18.06 -73.07 34.65
N LEU A 469 -17.22 -72.44 35.45
CA LEU A 469 -16.26 -73.06 36.35
C LEU A 469 -16.52 -72.58 37.78
N CYS A 470 -16.20 -73.41 38.77
CA CYS A 470 -16.27 -73.00 40.16
C CYS A 470 -15.01 -72.23 40.54
N GLN A 471 -15.16 -71.17 41.33
CA GLN A 471 -14.03 -70.44 41.89
C GLN A 471 -13.77 -70.90 43.33
N ASP A 472 -12.52 -71.15 43.66
CA ASP A 472 -12.09 -71.48 45.03
C ASP A 472 -11.77 -70.21 45.85
N TYR A 473 -11.39 -70.40 47.12
CA TYR A 473 -11.05 -69.30 48.02
C TYR A 473 -9.84 -68.46 47.54
N GLU A 474 -8.89 -69.09 46.84
CA GLU A 474 -7.70 -68.43 46.27
C GLU A 474 -7.97 -67.83 44.89
N LYS A 475 -9.25 -67.71 44.49
CA LYS A 475 -9.69 -67.21 43.18
C LYS A 475 -9.30 -68.09 41.99
N LYS A 476 -8.84 -69.32 42.20
CA LYS A 476 -8.53 -70.28 41.15
C LYS A 476 -9.79 -71.00 40.66
N CYS A 477 -9.86 -71.21 39.36
CA CYS A 477 -11.02 -71.79 38.69
C CYS A 477 -10.87 -73.31 38.53
N HIS A 478 -11.94 -74.04 38.83
CA HIS A 478 -12.01 -75.50 38.80
C HIS A 478 -13.12 -76.00 37.88
N PRO A 479 -12.88 -77.04 37.06
CA PRO A 479 -13.89 -77.62 36.18
C PRO A 479 -14.98 -78.36 36.96
N VAL A 480 -16.13 -78.54 36.31
CA VAL A 480 -17.21 -79.37 36.85
C VAL A 480 -16.67 -80.79 37.11
N GLY A 481 -16.94 -81.34 38.30
CA GLY A 481 -16.44 -82.63 38.75
C GLY A 481 -15.14 -82.57 39.55
N ALA A 482 -14.44 -81.43 39.57
CA ALA A 482 -13.30 -81.23 40.47
C ALA A 482 -13.76 -81.27 41.94
N SER A 483 -12.94 -81.87 42.80
CA SER A 483 -13.19 -81.98 44.25
C SER A 483 -11.91 -81.80 45.04
N GLY A 484 -12.03 -81.56 46.35
CA GLY A 484 -10.89 -81.43 47.27
C GLY A 484 -10.35 -80.01 47.43
N PHE A 485 -10.98 -78.99 46.82
CA PHE A 485 -10.54 -77.58 46.96
C PHE A 485 -11.25 -76.87 48.12
N GLN A 486 -10.74 -75.71 48.51
CA GLN A 486 -11.32 -74.87 49.57
C GLN A 486 -12.15 -73.74 48.94
N ALA A 487 -13.36 -73.49 49.44
CA ALA A 487 -14.19 -72.41 48.89
C ALA A 487 -14.90 -71.62 49.99
N GLU A 488 -15.14 -70.34 49.73
CA GLU A 488 -15.88 -69.48 50.63
C GLU A 488 -17.38 -69.58 50.33
N ILE A 489 -18.14 -70.09 51.29
CA ILE A 489 -19.60 -70.20 51.21
C ILE A 489 -20.19 -69.37 52.36
N GLN A 490 -20.96 -68.33 52.02
CA GLN A 490 -21.60 -67.42 52.99
C GLN A 490 -20.61 -66.81 54.00
N GLY A 491 -19.41 -66.42 53.56
CA GLY A 491 -18.40 -65.78 54.41
C GLY A 491 -17.54 -66.74 55.25
N THR A 492 -17.72 -68.06 55.10
CA THR A 492 -16.91 -69.08 55.79
C THR A 492 -16.14 -69.92 54.78
N VAL A 493 -14.83 -70.08 54.99
CA VAL A 493 -13.99 -70.96 54.17
C VAL A 493 -14.24 -72.41 54.59
N ARG A 494 -14.68 -73.24 53.64
CA ARG A 494 -14.91 -74.67 53.83
C ARG A 494 -13.89 -75.48 53.03
N THR A 495 -13.49 -76.62 53.57
CA THR A 495 -12.55 -77.55 52.93
C THR A 495 -13.26 -78.69 52.24
N ASN A 496 -12.56 -79.37 51.32
CA ASN A 496 -13.06 -80.56 50.61
C ASN A 496 -14.35 -80.30 49.79
N CYS A 497 -14.42 -79.11 49.17
CA CYS A 497 -15.52 -78.72 48.30
C CYS A 497 -15.42 -79.38 46.92
N SER A 498 -16.56 -79.50 46.26
CA SER A 498 -16.73 -80.07 44.93
C SER A 498 -17.48 -79.11 44.01
N CYS A 499 -17.09 -79.06 42.74
CA CYS A 499 -17.76 -78.27 41.71
C CYS A 499 -18.81 -79.11 40.99
N LEU A 500 -20.07 -78.69 41.04
CA LEU A 500 -21.20 -79.41 40.46
C LEU A 500 -21.92 -78.58 39.39
N ALA A 501 -22.41 -79.24 38.35
CA ALA A 501 -23.27 -78.61 37.35
C ALA A 501 -24.72 -78.50 37.86
N ARG A 502 -25.40 -77.42 37.50
CA ARG A 502 -26.84 -77.18 37.70
C ARG A 502 -27.47 -76.66 36.41
N GLU A 503 -28.80 -76.76 36.30
CA GLU A 503 -29.55 -76.28 35.12
C GLU A 503 -29.24 -74.82 34.74
N SER A 504 -28.92 -73.97 35.73
CA SER A 504 -28.60 -72.55 35.52
C SER A 504 -27.10 -72.20 35.61
N GLY A 505 -26.18 -73.18 35.70
CA GLY A 505 -24.75 -72.94 35.74
C GLY A 505 -23.95 -73.94 36.58
N VAL A 506 -23.09 -73.45 37.47
CA VAL A 506 -22.28 -74.27 38.37
C VAL A 506 -22.49 -73.86 39.82
N MET A 507 -22.28 -74.79 40.74
CA MET A 507 -22.34 -74.57 42.16
C MET A 507 -21.19 -75.27 42.86
N VAL A 508 -20.62 -74.59 43.85
CA VAL A 508 -19.70 -75.21 44.81
C VAL A 508 -20.51 -75.84 45.94
N GLN A 509 -20.29 -77.13 46.19
CA GLN A 509 -20.85 -77.86 47.32
C GLN A 509 -19.72 -78.31 48.24
N CYS A 510 -19.80 -77.94 49.52
CA CYS A 510 -18.86 -78.38 50.55
C CYS A 510 -19.60 -79.24 51.58
N PRO A 511 -18.95 -80.26 52.17
CA PRO A 511 -19.49 -80.97 53.32
C PRO A 511 -19.85 -79.99 54.46
N GLY A 512 -20.88 -80.38 55.23
CA GLY A 512 -21.46 -79.61 56.33
C GLY A 512 -20.46 -79.21 57.38
#